data_AF-A0A920NWY9-F1
#
_entry.id   AF-A0A920NWY9-F1
#
_cell.length_a   1.000
_cell.length_b   1.000
_cell.length_c   1.000
_cell.angle_alpha   90.00
_cell.angle_beta   90.00
_cell.angle_gamma   90.00
#
_symmetry.space_group_name_H-M   'P 1'
#
loop_
_entity.id
_entity.type
_entity.pdbx_description
1 polymer ?
#
loop_
_entity_poly.entity_id
_entity_poly.type
_entity_poly.pdbx_seq_one_letter_code
_entity_poly.pdbx_strand_id
1 'polypeptide(L)'
;MNKAFLLCIFSYVLALVAAVISSSFFMDGHLWKAITIGHIVATLIIYLASVLAKNSSFYDPFWSIAPLPIIIYLSFMSYEKDENLLKVLVILIPVTYWSLRLTNNWRRSWKGLSHEDFRYIDLKTRFKKFPYLIDFFGIHLIQLYKSTFLYFHFIIIFFLIFLLCQ
;
A
#
# COMPACT_ATOMS: atom_id res chain seq x y z
N MET A 1 5.48 23.41 1.49
CA MET A 1 5.05 22.10 0.97
C MET A 1 3.96 22.33 -0.06
N ASN A 2 4.09 21.88 -1.31
CA ASN A 2 3.11 22.19 -2.36
C ASN A 2 1.73 21.61 -1.99
N LYS A 3 0.64 22.32 -2.36
CA LYS A 3 -0.76 21.90 -2.09
C LYS A 3 -1.05 20.44 -2.50
N ALA A 4 -0.40 19.98 -3.57
CA ALA A 4 -0.48 18.59 -4.05
C ALA A 4 0.00 17.56 -3.02
N PHE A 5 1.13 17.80 -2.34
CA PHE A 5 1.64 16.88 -1.30
C PHE A 5 0.74 16.85 -0.07
N LEU A 6 0.15 17.99 0.30
CA LEU A 6 -0.84 18.04 1.39
C LEU A 6 -2.07 17.19 1.07
N LEU A 7 -2.55 17.24 -0.18
CA LEU A 7 -3.65 16.40 -0.62
C LEU A 7 -3.29 14.91 -0.56
N CYS A 8 -2.10 14.53 -1.02
CA CYS A 8 -1.60 13.15 -0.90
C CYS A 8 -1.59 12.68 0.56
N ILE A 9 -0.97 13.46 1.46
CA ILE A 9 -0.89 13.13 2.89
C ILE A 9 -2.28 12.97 3.48
N PHE A 10 -3.18 13.92 3.22
CA PHE A 10 -4.55 13.87 3.73
C PHE A 10 -5.28 12.60 3.26
N SER A 11 -5.22 12.28 1.96
CA SER A 11 -5.85 11.08 1.42
C SER A 11 -5.23 9.79 1.97
N TYR A 12 -3.92 9.73 2.20
CA TYR A 12 -3.26 8.54 2.76
C TYR A 12 -3.59 8.34 4.24
N VAL A 13 -3.69 9.42 5.02
CA VAL A 13 -4.17 9.36 6.40
C VAL A 13 -5.62 8.89 6.43
N LEU A 14 -6.49 9.44 5.59
CA LEU A 14 -7.89 9.02 5.49
C LEU A 14 -8.02 7.54 5.11
N ALA A 15 -7.23 7.08 4.12
CA ALA A 15 -7.20 5.70 3.70
C ALA A 15 -6.71 4.77 4.82
N LEU A 16 -5.68 5.17 5.56
CA LEU A 16 -5.17 4.40 6.70
C LEU A 16 -6.22 4.28 7.81
N VAL A 17 -6.86 5.39 8.20
CA VAL A 17 -7.91 5.39 9.22
C VAL A 17 -9.07 4.48 8.81
N ALA A 18 -9.55 4.60 7.58
CA ALA A 18 -10.62 3.74 7.08
C ALA A 18 -10.20 2.27 6.98
N ALA A 19 -8.95 1.99 6.62
CA ALA A 19 -8.40 0.63 6.62
C ALA A 19 -8.40 0.02 8.04
N VAL A 20 -7.96 0.78 9.04
CA VAL A 20 -7.94 0.33 10.44
C VAL A 20 -9.36 0.07 10.94
N ILE A 21 -10.29 1.00 10.71
CA ILE A 21 -11.70 0.86 11.11
C ILE A 21 -12.31 -0.37 10.43
N SER A 22 -12.18 -0.49 9.11
CA SER A 22 -12.75 -1.64 8.37
C SER A 22 -12.13 -2.97 8.78
N SER A 23 -10.81 -3.03 9.03
CA SER A 23 -10.13 -4.24 9.47
C SER A 23 -10.58 -4.71 10.85
N SER A 24 -10.91 -3.77 11.74
CA SER A 24 -11.30 -4.08 13.13
C SER A 24 -12.54 -4.97 13.24
N PHE A 25 -13.47 -4.89 12.27
CA PHE A 25 -14.67 -5.73 12.21
C PHE A 25 -14.40 -7.20 11.84
N PHE A 26 -13.17 -7.55 11.45
CA PHE A 26 -12.82 -8.89 10.97
C PHE A 26 -11.63 -9.49 11.73
N MET A 27 -11.25 -8.90 12.87
CA MET A 27 -10.14 -9.36 13.70
C MET A 27 -10.43 -10.65 14.47
N ASP A 28 -11.68 -11.12 14.51
CA ASP A 28 -12.19 -12.25 15.31
C ASP A 28 -11.74 -13.66 14.85
N GLY A 29 -10.56 -13.80 14.26
CA GLY A 29 -9.95 -15.12 13.97
C GLY A 29 -9.34 -15.28 12.58
N HIS A 30 -9.53 -14.31 11.68
CA HIS A 30 -8.97 -14.35 10.33
C HIS A 30 -8.12 -13.10 10.05
N LEU A 31 -6.93 -13.05 10.65
CA LEU A 31 -5.94 -11.97 10.48
C LEU A 31 -5.75 -11.56 9.01
N TRP A 32 -5.61 -12.54 8.12
CA TRP A 32 -5.44 -12.29 6.68
C TRP A 32 -6.67 -11.65 6.04
N LYS A 33 -7.87 -12.06 6.45
CA LYS A 33 -9.13 -11.46 5.96
C LYS A 33 -9.23 -10.00 6.38
N ALA A 34 -8.91 -9.68 7.64
CA ALA A 34 -8.88 -8.30 8.14
C ALA A 34 -7.90 -7.43 7.32
N ILE A 35 -6.65 -7.89 7.14
CA ILE A 35 -5.64 -7.17 6.35
C ILE A 35 -6.09 -6.96 4.90
N THR A 36 -6.64 -7.99 4.26
CA THR A 36 -7.14 -7.88 2.87
C THR A 36 -8.28 -6.87 2.75
N ILE A 37 -9.24 -6.89 3.68
CA ILE A 37 -10.37 -5.94 3.66
C ILE A 37 -9.87 -4.51 3.87
N GLY A 38 -9.01 -4.28 4.86
CA GLY A 38 -8.42 -2.97 5.09
C GLY A 38 -7.67 -2.44 3.88
N HIS A 39 -6.90 -3.30 3.20
CA HIS A 39 -6.15 -2.91 2.01
C HIS A 39 -7.08 -2.58 0.83
N ILE A 40 -8.15 -3.35 0.61
CA ILE A 40 -9.18 -3.06 -0.40
C ILE A 40 -9.81 -1.68 -0.13
N VAL A 41 -10.21 -1.42 1.12
CA VAL A 41 -10.83 -0.15 1.51
C VAL A 41 -9.87 1.02 1.29
N ALA A 42 -8.60 0.87 1.68
CA ALA A 42 -7.58 1.89 1.45
C ALA A 42 -7.40 2.18 -0.05
N THR A 43 -7.24 1.14 -0.87
CA THR A 43 -7.10 1.27 -2.33
C THR A 43 -8.30 1.96 -2.97
N LEU A 44 -9.53 1.65 -2.52
CA LEU A 44 -10.74 2.32 -3.00
C LEU A 44 -10.74 3.82 -2.69
N ILE A 45 -10.35 4.20 -1.47
CA ILE A 45 -10.25 5.62 -1.08
C ILE A 45 -9.21 6.35 -1.92
N ILE A 46 -8.04 5.75 -2.14
CA ILE A 46 -6.99 6.38 -2.95
C ILE A 46 -7.38 6.44 -4.42
N TYR A 47 -8.09 5.43 -4.93
CA TYR A 47 -8.66 5.48 -6.27
C TYR A 47 -9.66 6.63 -6.41
N LEU A 48 -10.59 6.80 -5.46
CA LEU A 48 -11.52 7.93 -5.51
C LEU A 48 -10.76 9.27 -5.44
N ALA A 49 -9.75 9.37 -4.57
CA ALA A 49 -8.91 10.57 -4.49
C ALA A 49 -8.13 10.85 -5.78
N SER A 50 -7.60 9.82 -6.45
CA SER A 50 -6.85 9.98 -7.71
C SER A 50 -7.77 10.42 -8.86
N VAL A 51 -9.00 9.89 -8.90
CA VAL A 51 -10.04 10.32 -9.85
C VAL A 51 -10.44 11.77 -9.62
N LEU A 52 -10.67 12.18 -8.35
CA LEU A 52 -10.99 13.57 -8.00
C LEU A 52 -9.84 14.52 -8.31
N ALA A 53 -8.60 14.09 -8.07
CA ALA A 53 -7.39 14.83 -8.40
C ALA A 53 -7.03 14.80 -9.89
N LYS A 54 -7.77 14.03 -10.71
CA LYS A 54 -7.52 13.79 -12.15
C LYS A 54 -6.08 13.40 -12.45
N ASN A 55 -5.46 12.63 -11.56
CA ASN A 55 -4.06 12.25 -11.68
C ASN A 55 -3.83 10.87 -11.06
N SER A 56 -3.53 9.87 -11.89
CA SER A 56 -3.33 8.50 -11.42
C SER A 56 -1.97 8.27 -10.77
N SER A 57 -0.97 9.14 -11.02
CA SER A 57 0.30 9.14 -10.27
C SER A 57 0.12 9.51 -8.80
N PHE A 58 -1.08 9.95 -8.40
CA PHE A 58 -1.47 10.07 -7.00
C PHE A 58 -1.40 8.72 -6.25
N TYR A 59 -1.51 7.59 -6.95
CA TYR A 59 -1.40 6.25 -6.36
C TYR A 59 0.07 5.80 -6.15
N ASP A 60 1.03 6.41 -6.83
CA ASP A 60 2.43 5.96 -6.86
C ASP A 60 3.15 5.92 -5.49
N PRO A 61 2.98 6.87 -4.57
CA PRO A 61 3.60 6.73 -3.26
C PRO A 61 2.76 5.85 -2.34
N PHE A 62 1.46 5.71 -2.58
CA PHE A 62 0.57 4.93 -1.73
C PHE A 62 0.97 3.45 -1.72
N TRP A 63 1.23 2.85 -2.88
CA TRP A 63 1.65 1.44 -2.94
C TRP A 63 3.01 1.19 -2.26
N SER A 64 3.84 2.22 -2.12
CA SER A 64 5.12 2.15 -1.40
C SER A 64 4.94 2.29 0.12
N ILE A 65 3.93 3.03 0.58
CA ILE A 65 3.67 3.33 2.00
C ILE A 65 2.74 2.29 2.65
N ALA A 66 1.78 1.75 1.89
CA ALA A 66 0.81 0.74 2.36
C ALA A 66 1.42 -0.47 3.11
N PRO A 67 2.61 -0.99 2.75
CA PRO A 67 3.27 -2.07 3.50
C PRO A 67 3.57 -1.74 4.96
N LEU A 68 3.88 -0.46 5.24
CA LEU A 68 4.50 -0.06 6.49
C LEU A 68 3.54 -0.23 7.68
N PRO A 69 2.28 0.27 7.64
CA PRO A 69 1.32 -0.01 8.72
C PRO A 69 1.04 -1.50 8.93
N ILE A 70 0.99 -2.28 7.84
CA ILE A 70 0.72 -3.72 7.90
C ILE A 70 1.87 -4.44 8.61
N ILE A 71 3.13 -4.18 8.22
CA ILE A 71 4.27 -4.87 8.82
C ILE A 71 4.49 -4.44 10.27
N ILE A 72 4.21 -3.18 10.61
CA ILE A 72 4.24 -2.69 11.98
C ILE A 72 3.23 -3.47 12.83
N TYR A 73 1.98 -3.58 12.36
CA TYR A 73 0.94 -4.35 13.05
C TYR A 73 1.31 -5.83 13.23
N LEU A 74 1.79 -6.48 12.16
CA LEU A 74 2.24 -7.88 12.23
C LEU A 74 3.44 -8.06 13.18
N SER A 75 4.36 -7.09 13.21
CA SER A 75 5.52 -7.09 14.11
C SER A 75 5.10 -7.04 15.57
N PHE A 76 4.14 -6.16 15.92
CA PHE A 76 3.58 -6.09 17.27
C PHE A 76 2.91 -7.41 17.68
N MET A 77 2.04 -7.94 16.83
CA MET A 77 1.33 -9.21 17.11
C MET A 77 2.27 -10.42 17.21
N SER A 78 3.39 -10.41 16.47
CA SER A 78 4.37 -11.49 16.51
C SER A 78 5.26 -11.41 17.74
N TYR A 79 5.66 -10.19 18.13
CA TYR A 79 6.45 -9.98 19.35
C TYR A 79 5.70 -10.40 20.61
N GLU A 80 4.39 -10.11 20.69
CA GLU A 80 3.52 -10.58 21.79
C GLU A 80 3.42 -12.11 21.89
N LYS A 81 3.71 -12.86 20.81
CA LYS A 81 3.52 -14.31 20.74
C LYS A 81 4.80 -15.14 20.82
N ASP A 82 5.93 -14.65 20.31
CA ASP A 82 7.15 -15.47 20.11
C ASP A 82 8.46 -14.85 20.64
N GLU A 83 8.39 -13.71 21.36
CA GLU A 83 9.48 -12.97 22.07
C GLU A 83 10.78 -12.65 21.30
N ASN A 84 11.03 -13.23 20.12
CA ASN A 84 12.31 -13.10 19.42
C ASN A 84 12.33 -11.82 18.59
N LEU A 85 12.82 -10.75 19.23
CA LEU A 85 13.00 -9.43 18.63
C LEU A 85 13.82 -9.48 17.33
N LEU A 86 14.84 -10.34 17.23
CA LEU A 86 15.66 -10.43 16.02
C LEU A 86 14.85 -10.89 14.81
N LYS A 87 13.95 -11.87 14.97
CA LYS A 87 13.06 -12.33 13.89
C LYS A 87 12.18 -11.19 13.37
N VAL A 88 11.64 -10.38 14.27
CA VAL A 88 10.83 -9.20 13.93
C VAL A 88 11.65 -8.15 13.19
N LEU A 89 12.85 -7.81 13.69
CA LEU A 89 13.71 -6.78 13.12
C LEU A 89 14.23 -7.12 11.72
N VAL A 90 14.54 -8.40 11.46
CA VAL A 90 15.00 -8.88 10.14
C VAL A 90 13.99 -8.58 9.03
N ILE A 91 12.71 -8.39 9.36
CA ILE A 91 11.65 -8.15 8.38
C ILE A 91 11.16 -6.70 8.44
N LEU A 92 11.00 -6.15 9.63
CA LEU A 92 10.58 -4.76 9.81
C LEU A 92 11.57 -3.77 9.17
N ILE A 93 12.89 -3.97 9.35
CA ILE A 93 13.91 -3.05 8.85
C ILE A 93 13.94 -3.01 7.31
N PRO A 94 14.05 -4.13 6.58
CA PRO A 94 14.09 -4.09 5.11
C PRO A 94 12.81 -3.53 4.49
N VAL A 95 11.63 -3.87 5.02
CA VAL A 95 10.35 -3.37 4.51
C VAL A 95 10.24 -1.86 4.73
N THR A 96 10.62 -1.38 5.92
CA THR A 96 10.64 0.05 6.23
C THR A 96 11.62 0.80 5.34
N TYR A 97 12.84 0.28 5.18
CA TYR A 97 13.85 0.87 4.30
C TYR A 97 13.36 0.96 2.85
N TRP A 98 12.80 -0.13 2.31
CA TRP A 98 12.25 -0.18 0.97
C TRP A 98 11.12 0.84 0.78
N SER A 99 10.19 0.91 1.74
CA SER A 99 9.07 1.85 1.73
C SER A 99 9.58 3.29 1.67
N LEU A 100 10.47 3.68 2.59
CA LEU A 100 11.05 5.01 2.64
C LEU A 100 11.84 5.36 1.38
N ARG A 101 12.63 4.41 0.85
CA ARG A 101 13.45 4.59 -0.36
C ARG A 101 12.56 4.91 -1.56
N LEU A 102 11.49 4.15 -1.77
CA LEU A 102 10.58 4.36 -2.89
C LEU A 102 9.76 5.64 -2.74
N THR A 103 9.23 5.91 -1.54
CA THR A 103 8.51 7.17 -1.27
C THR A 103 9.41 8.39 -1.50
N ASN A 104 10.68 8.34 -1.11
CA ASN A 104 11.63 9.43 -1.36
C ASN A 104 11.99 9.57 -2.85
N ASN A 105 12.09 8.46 -3.59
CA ASN A 105 12.28 8.50 -5.04
C ASN A 105 11.11 9.21 -5.73
N TRP A 106 9.87 8.83 -5.40
CA TRP A 106 8.68 9.49 -5.91
C TRP A 106 8.64 10.97 -5.56
N ARG A 107 8.95 11.33 -4.31
CA ARG A 107 8.95 12.72 -3.85
C ARG A 107 9.90 13.61 -4.64
N ARG A 108 11.05 13.07 -5.08
CA ARG A 108 12.06 13.81 -5.86
C ARG A 108 11.66 14.00 -7.32
N SER A 109 10.96 13.03 -7.91
CA SER A 109 10.59 13.07 -9.33
C SER A 109 9.24 13.72 -9.59
N TRP A 110 8.29 13.62 -8.65
CA TRP A 110 6.92 14.08 -8.87
C TRP A 110 6.77 15.59 -8.68
N LYS A 111 6.35 16.28 -9.75
CA LYS A 111 6.22 17.75 -9.79
C LYS A 111 4.84 18.26 -9.33
N GLY A 112 3.94 17.37 -8.90
CA GLY A 112 2.59 17.69 -8.46
C GLY A 112 1.51 17.27 -9.45
N LEU A 113 0.27 17.73 -9.22
CA LEU A 113 -0.92 17.25 -9.93
C LEU A 113 -0.95 17.57 -11.43
N SER A 114 -0.16 18.54 -11.90
CA SER A 114 -0.01 18.84 -13.33
C SER A 114 0.85 17.82 -14.08
N HIS A 115 1.54 16.93 -13.35
CA HIS A 115 2.39 15.89 -13.90
C HIS A 115 1.80 14.51 -13.59
N GLU A 116 1.32 13.83 -14.64
CA GLU A 116 0.93 12.44 -14.60
C GLU A 116 1.95 11.62 -15.39
N ASP A 117 2.29 10.43 -14.89
CA ASP A 117 3.27 9.54 -15.50
C ASP A 117 2.80 9.10 -16.90
N PHE A 118 3.73 9.13 -17.87
CA PHE A 118 3.44 8.78 -19.26
C PHE A 118 2.83 7.38 -19.41
N ARG A 119 3.17 6.43 -18.54
CA ARG A 119 2.61 5.07 -18.55
C ARG A 119 1.10 5.09 -18.37
N TYR A 120 0.60 5.97 -17.50
CA TYR A 120 -0.83 6.09 -17.21
C TYR A 120 -1.56 6.84 -18.32
N ILE A 121 -0.92 7.87 -18.87
CA ILE A 121 -1.41 8.60 -20.05
C ILE A 121 -1.53 7.64 -21.24
N ASP A 122 -0.47 6.88 -21.53
CA ASP A 122 -0.42 5.92 -22.63
C ASP A 122 -1.47 4.82 -22.47
N LEU A 123 -1.66 4.30 -21.26
CA LEU A 123 -2.68 3.29 -20.97
C LEU A 123 -4.10 3.83 -21.25
N LYS A 124 -4.42 5.03 -20.74
CA LYS A 124 -5.72 5.68 -20.99
C LYS A 124 -5.92 6.02 -22.47
N THR A 125 -4.86 6.39 -23.17
CA THR A 125 -4.91 6.77 -24.59
C THR A 125 -5.08 5.57 -25.51
N ARG A 126 -4.43 4.43 -25.18
CA ARG A 126 -4.57 3.15 -25.92
C ARG A 126 -5.98 2.60 -25.81
N PHE A 127 -6.56 2.67 -24.62
CA PHE A 127 -7.90 2.16 -24.38
C PHE A 127 -8.89 3.31 -24.14
N LYS A 128 -9.29 3.96 -25.25
CA LYS A 128 -10.16 5.16 -25.25
C LYS A 128 -11.55 4.95 -24.66
N LYS A 129 -12.01 3.70 -24.52
CA LYS A 129 -13.31 3.35 -23.92
C LYS A 129 -13.11 3.09 -22.42
N PHE A 130 -13.81 3.87 -21.59
CA PHE A 130 -13.84 3.75 -20.12
C PHE A 130 -12.49 3.97 -19.40
N PRO A 131 -11.87 5.16 -19.53
CA PRO A 131 -10.57 5.45 -18.93
C PRO A 131 -10.56 5.24 -17.41
N TYR A 132 -11.67 5.48 -16.71
CA TYR A 132 -11.79 5.28 -15.27
C TYR A 132 -11.78 3.80 -14.85
N LEU A 133 -12.39 2.90 -15.62
CA LEU A 133 -12.34 1.47 -15.35
C LEU A 133 -10.94 0.92 -15.59
N ILE A 134 -10.28 1.41 -16.65
CA ILE A 134 -8.93 0.97 -17.01
C ILE A 134 -7.91 1.48 -16.02
N ASP A 135 -8.12 2.69 -15.49
CA ASP A 135 -7.35 3.20 -14.38
C ASP A 135 -7.52 2.36 -13.11
N PHE A 136 -8.75 1.94 -12.81
CA PHE A 136 -9.02 1.08 -11.67
C PHE A 136 -8.38 -0.30 -11.82
N PHE A 137 -8.68 -1.03 -12.89
CA PHE A 137 -8.19 -2.40 -13.09
C PHE A 137 -6.71 -2.45 -13.46
N GLY A 138 -6.27 -1.54 -14.35
CA GLY A 138 -4.93 -1.52 -14.93
C GLY A 138 -3.85 -0.98 -14.00
N ILE A 139 -4.20 -0.03 -13.12
CA ILE A 139 -3.24 0.65 -12.24
C ILE A 139 -3.53 0.26 -10.80
N HIS A 140 -4.72 0.52 -10.27
CA HIS A 140 -4.97 0.39 -8.83
C HIS A 140 -5.10 -1.09 -8.40
N LEU A 141 -5.87 -1.90 -9.12
CA LEU A 141 -6.12 -3.30 -8.78
C LEU A 141 -4.89 -4.19 -9.05
N ILE A 142 -4.18 -3.97 -10.16
CA ILE A 142 -2.93 -4.68 -10.45
C ILE A 142 -1.87 -4.37 -9.41
N GLN A 143 -1.77 -3.12 -8.96
CA GLN A 143 -0.82 -2.76 -7.91
C GLN A 143 -1.27 -3.30 -6.55
N LEU A 144 -2.57 -3.32 -6.25
CA LEU A 144 -3.11 -4.03 -5.06
C LEU A 144 -2.74 -5.51 -5.09
N TYR A 145 -2.90 -6.19 -6.22
CA TYR A 145 -2.53 -7.58 -6.40
C TYR A 145 -1.02 -7.79 -6.21
N LYS A 146 -0.18 -6.96 -6.84
CA LYS A 146 1.28 -7.04 -6.70
C LYS A 146 1.72 -6.78 -5.26
N SER A 147 1.19 -5.77 -4.60
CA SER A 147 1.49 -5.48 -3.19
C SER A 147 1.05 -6.62 -2.30
N THR A 148 -0.14 -7.20 -2.53
CA THR A 148 -0.64 -8.35 -1.77
C THR A 148 0.19 -9.61 -2.00
N PHE A 149 0.59 -9.90 -3.24
CA PHE A 149 1.46 -11.02 -3.58
C PHE A 149 2.87 -10.84 -3.00
N LEU A 150 3.41 -9.62 -3.06
CA LEU A 150 4.68 -9.27 -2.43
C LEU A 150 4.61 -9.45 -0.91
N TYR A 151 3.51 -9.03 -0.27
CA TYR A 151 3.26 -9.32 1.14
C TYR A 151 3.26 -10.82 1.37
N PHE A 152 2.51 -11.59 0.58
CA PHE A 152 2.43 -13.04 0.71
C PHE A 152 3.82 -13.69 0.62
N HIS A 153 4.70 -13.19 -0.25
CA HIS A 153 6.10 -13.65 -0.34
C HIS A 153 6.93 -13.29 0.90
N PHE A 154 6.88 -12.04 1.37
CA PHE A 154 7.58 -11.63 2.59
C PHE A 154 7.04 -12.35 3.83
N ILE A 155 5.75 -12.67 3.85
CA ILE A 155 5.06 -13.42 4.89
C ILE A 155 5.41 -14.91 4.83
N ILE A 156 5.52 -15.51 3.64
CA ILE A 156 6.01 -16.89 3.50
C ILE A 156 7.44 -16.98 4.02
N ILE A 157 8.30 -15.99 3.71
CA ILE A 157 9.65 -15.91 4.27
C ILE A 157 9.59 -15.74 5.80
N PHE A 158 8.68 -14.90 6.32
CA PHE A 158 8.42 -14.75 7.76
C PHE A 158 8.06 -16.09 8.41
N PHE A 159 7.07 -16.81 7.87
CA PHE A 159 6.59 -18.09 8.39
C PHE A 159 7.61 -19.22 8.21
N LEU A 160 8.38 -19.24 7.12
CA LEU A 160 9.47 -20.21 6.92
C LEU A 160 10.59 -19.99 7.94
N ILE A 161 10.99 -18.74 8.20
CA ILE A 161 11.96 -18.43 9.27
C ILE A 161 11.40 -18.82 10.63
N PHE A 162 10.09 -18.66 10.85
CA PHE A 162 9.42 -19.04 12.08
C PHE A 162 9.38 -20.56 12.29
N LEU A 163 9.02 -21.34 11.25
CA LEU A 163 8.92 -22.79 11.26
C LEU A 163 10.27 -23.51 11.24
N LEU A 164 11.31 -22.94 10.60
CA LEU A 164 12.66 -23.50 10.55
C LEU A 164 13.46 -23.26 11.84
N CYS A 165 12.95 -22.44 12.76
CA CYS A 165 13.58 -22.17 14.06
C CYS A 165 12.83 -22.80 15.25
N GLN A 166 11.96 -23.79 15.00
CA GLN A 166 11.45 -24.74 15.99
C GLN A 166 12.11 -26.10 15.76
#